data_AF-A0AAU3T438-F1
#
_entry.id   AF-A0AAU3T438-F1
#
_cell.length_a   1.000
_cell.length_b   1.000
_cell.length_c   1.000
_cell.angle_alpha   90.00
_cell.angle_beta   90.00
_cell.angle_gamma   90.00
#
_symmetry.space_group_name_H-M   'P 1'
#
loop_
_entity.id
_entity.type
_entity.pdbx_description
1 polymer ?
#
loop_
_entity_poly.entity_id
_entity_poly.type
_entity_poly.pdbx_seq_one_letter_code
_entity_poly.pdbx_strand_id
1 'polypeptide(L)'
;MLALALLLACGAATGCGGRATTHHKPGTSHEQASGSVGTLLTADDGAGHRLREVPAQGAPEVQLTVRPDSEDGWNLQLAVKNYRFTPDSTGGAALPGAGHAHLELDGRKLARLYGPWFHLPATQVPEGAHTLTVRLYADDHTAWAVSGKPVQATTQLTAAPGSSAGHGHGETEAAPKPPDQQQADRTVTITVRDGKVSPAPARTELRRGERVALRVTSDRADTLHVHGYDKELALPAGQEATLILTADRTGLFEVETHESNLVLTQLLVR
;
A
#
# COMPACT_ATOMS: atom_id res chain seq x y z
N MET A 1 54.76 5.42 50.57
CA MET A 1 54.09 5.09 49.30
C MET A 1 52.64 5.50 49.43
N LEU A 2 52.20 6.38 48.53
CA LEU A 2 50.94 7.12 48.57
C LEU A 2 49.87 6.43 47.70
N ALA A 3 48.61 6.79 47.94
CA ALA A 3 47.39 6.66 47.11
C ALA A 3 46.48 5.46 47.43
N LEU A 4 45.35 5.65 48.13
CA LEU A 4 44.10 6.38 47.82
C LEU A 4 43.07 5.43 47.17
N ALA A 5 42.16 4.93 48.01
CA ALA A 5 40.96 4.20 47.60
C ALA A 5 39.95 5.17 46.99
N LEU A 6 39.59 4.95 45.71
CA LEU A 6 38.55 5.68 45.01
C LEU A 6 37.39 4.71 44.72
N LEU A 7 36.30 4.86 45.47
CA LEU A 7 35.00 4.29 45.11
C LEU A 7 34.49 5.02 43.85
N LEU A 8 34.39 4.33 42.71
CA LEU A 8 33.51 4.73 41.61
C LEU A 8 32.31 3.79 41.56
N ALA A 9 31.18 4.28 42.05
CA ALA A 9 29.87 3.80 41.66
C ALA A 9 29.49 4.49 40.35
N CYS A 10 29.48 3.76 39.24
CA CYS A 10 28.81 4.20 38.00
C CYS A 10 27.70 3.22 37.68
N GLY A 11 26.46 3.70 37.81
CA GLY A 11 25.25 2.93 37.59
C GLY A 11 25.12 2.46 36.14
N ALA A 12 24.82 1.18 35.98
CA ALA A 12 24.29 0.65 34.73
C ALA A 12 22.86 1.15 34.56
N ALA A 13 22.67 2.22 33.79
CA ALA A 13 21.36 2.53 33.22
C ALA A 13 21.13 1.54 32.06
N THR A 14 20.64 0.33 32.39
CA THR A 14 20.05 -0.57 31.40
C THR A 14 18.76 0.08 30.90
N GLY A 15 18.88 0.86 29.83
CA GLY A 15 17.74 1.29 29.04
C GLY A 15 17.13 0.08 28.35
N CYS A 16 16.18 -0.58 29.01
CA CYS A 16 15.30 -1.55 28.39
C CYS A 16 14.32 -0.81 27.46
N GLY A 17 14.80 -0.37 26.30
CA GLY A 17 13.95 -0.08 25.16
C GLY A 17 13.52 -1.42 24.55
N GLY A 18 12.32 -1.88 24.87
CA GLY A 18 11.75 -3.10 24.28
C GLY A 18 11.81 -3.03 22.76
N ARG A 19 12.36 -4.08 22.13
CA ARG A 19 12.30 -4.24 20.67
C ARG A 19 10.84 -4.17 20.22
N ALA A 20 10.58 -3.48 19.12
CA ALA A 20 9.32 -3.62 18.41
C ALA A 20 9.17 -5.09 17.99
N THR A 21 8.35 -5.84 18.72
CA THR A 21 8.03 -7.23 18.41
C THR A 21 6.84 -7.25 17.47
N THR A 22 7.02 -7.81 16.28
CA THR A 22 5.93 -8.14 15.36
C THR A 22 5.13 -9.31 15.94
N HIS A 23 4.08 -9.05 16.71
CA HIS A 23 3.18 -10.11 17.17
C HIS A 23 2.17 -10.46 16.05
N HIS A 24 2.18 -11.71 15.55
CA HIS A 24 1.09 -12.71 15.66
C HIS A 24 1.19 -13.90 14.65
N LYS A 25 0.83 -15.11 15.18
CA LYS A 25 0.39 -16.44 14.64
C LYS A 25 1.16 -17.18 13.51
N PRO A 26 1.13 -18.55 13.49
CA PRO A 26 2.03 -19.38 12.67
C PRO A 26 1.71 -19.31 11.18
N GLY A 27 2.74 -19.04 10.37
CA GLY A 27 2.66 -18.98 8.90
C GLY A 27 3.45 -17.83 8.28
N THR A 28 3.83 -16.83 9.07
CA THR A 28 4.69 -15.72 8.65
C THR A 28 6.14 -16.06 8.98
N SER A 29 7.03 -16.06 7.98
CA SER A 29 8.46 -16.18 8.23
C SER A 29 8.94 -14.95 9.01
N HIS A 30 9.35 -15.16 10.25
CA HIS A 30 9.91 -14.17 11.17
C HIS A 30 11.28 -13.65 10.70
N GLU A 31 11.36 -12.99 9.56
CA GLU A 31 12.59 -12.26 9.23
C GLU A 31 12.61 -10.98 10.08
N GLN A 32 13.37 -11.01 11.18
CA GLN A 32 13.59 -9.85 12.02
C GLN A 32 14.62 -8.94 11.33
N ALA A 33 14.31 -7.64 11.23
CA ALA A 33 15.29 -6.66 10.80
C ALA A 33 16.46 -6.63 11.79
N SER A 34 17.61 -7.17 11.40
CA SER A 34 18.85 -7.09 12.16
C SER A 34 19.85 -6.18 11.44
N GLY A 35 20.19 -5.04 12.05
CA GLY A 35 21.15 -4.09 11.49
C GLY A 35 20.53 -2.99 10.62
N SER A 36 21.38 -2.14 10.06
CA SER A 36 20.98 -1.05 9.15
C SER A 36 20.78 -1.58 7.73
N VAL A 37 19.57 -1.44 7.20
CA VAL A 37 19.23 -1.85 5.83
C VAL A 37 19.43 -0.67 4.88
N GLY A 38 20.65 -0.46 4.37
CA GLY A 38 20.96 0.71 3.54
C GLY A 38 20.92 2.04 4.31
N THR A 39 21.04 3.15 3.57
CA THR A 39 21.14 4.51 4.12
C THR A 39 19.92 5.35 3.74
N LEU A 40 19.24 5.96 4.70
CA LEU A 40 18.16 6.89 4.41
C LEU A 40 18.71 8.25 3.97
N LEU A 41 18.37 8.67 2.76
CA LEU A 41 18.73 9.98 2.24
C LEU A 41 17.73 11.04 2.73
N THR A 42 18.11 12.31 2.63
CA THR A 42 17.18 13.43 2.87
C THR A 42 16.26 13.67 1.68
N ALA A 43 16.66 13.23 0.48
CA ALA A 43 15.83 13.28 -0.71
C ALA A 43 14.70 12.24 -0.67
N ASP A 44 13.62 12.53 -1.38
CA ASP A 44 12.48 11.66 -1.63
C ASP A 44 12.35 11.31 -3.12
N ASP A 45 11.43 10.40 -3.44
CA ASP A 45 11.15 9.90 -4.79
C ASP A 45 10.28 10.82 -5.66
N GLY A 46 9.96 12.03 -5.17
CA GLY A 46 9.01 12.95 -5.80
C GLY A 46 7.55 12.69 -5.43
N ALA A 47 7.25 11.57 -4.76
CA ALA A 47 5.95 11.21 -4.20
C ALA A 47 5.95 11.30 -2.66
N GLY A 48 6.97 11.92 -2.05
CA GLY A 48 7.08 12.12 -0.61
C GLY A 48 7.68 10.94 0.17
N HIS A 49 8.14 9.89 -0.50
CA HIS A 49 8.78 8.75 0.15
C HIS A 49 10.30 8.91 0.17
N ARG A 50 10.89 8.91 1.37
CA ARG A 50 12.34 9.02 1.53
C ARG A 50 13.07 7.90 0.80
N LEU A 51 14.20 8.23 0.18
CA LEU A 51 15.04 7.26 -0.52
C LEU A 51 15.88 6.43 0.47
N ARG A 52 15.93 5.11 0.24
CA ARG A 52 16.80 4.15 0.92
C ARG A 52 17.87 3.68 -0.04
N GLU A 53 19.05 4.29 0.08
CA GLU A 53 20.21 4.02 -0.75
C GLU A 53 20.85 2.67 -0.39
N VAL A 54 21.09 1.85 -1.42
CA VAL A 54 21.86 0.61 -1.35
C VAL A 54 22.95 0.58 -2.42
N PRO A 55 24.04 -0.18 -2.21
CA PRO A 55 25.05 -0.37 -3.25
C PRO A 55 24.44 -0.97 -4.52
N ALA A 56 24.92 -0.56 -5.69
CA ALA A 56 24.44 -1.10 -6.97
C ALA A 56 24.60 -2.62 -7.07
N GLN A 57 25.67 -3.16 -6.47
CA GLN A 57 25.88 -4.60 -6.41
C GLN A 57 24.88 -5.26 -5.46
N GLY A 58 23.99 -6.10 -6.03
CA GLY A 58 22.95 -6.79 -5.26
C GLY A 58 21.74 -5.91 -4.95
N ALA A 59 21.63 -4.72 -5.54
CA ALA A 59 20.44 -3.89 -5.43
C ALA A 59 19.19 -4.59 -5.99
N PRO A 60 18.00 -4.27 -5.46
CA PRO A 60 16.74 -4.63 -6.11
C PRO A 60 16.69 -4.12 -7.55
N GLU A 61 16.08 -4.91 -8.42
CA GLU A 61 15.79 -4.54 -9.81
C GLU A 61 14.34 -4.88 -10.14
N VAL A 62 13.72 -4.11 -11.03
CA VAL A 62 12.40 -4.39 -11.59
C VAL A 62 12.39 -4.12 -13.09
N GLN A 63 11.69 -4.97 -13.83
CA GLN A 63 11.30 -4.75 -15.21
C GLN A 63 9.78 -4.87 -15.30
N LEU A 64 9.17 -4.07 -16.17
CA LEU A 64 7.73 -4.06 -16.39
C LEU A 64 7.41 -4.48 -17.82
N THR A 65 6.58 -5.53 -17.96
CA THR A 65 5.95 -5.91 -19.22
C THR A 65 4.46 -5.62 -19.14
N VAL A 66 3.89 -5.05 -20.20
CA VAL A 66 2.46 -4.72 -20.29
C VAL A 66 1.89 -5.38 -21.52
N ARG A 67 0.78 -6.09 -21.37
CA ARG A 67 0.08 -6.77 -22.47
C ARG A 67 -1.39 -6.41 -22.42
N PRO A 68 -2.01 -6.05 -23.56
CA PRO A 68 -3.47 -5.96 -23.62
C PRO A 68 -4.11 -7.26 -23.15
N ASP A 69 -5.14 -7.15 -22.33
CA ASP A 69 -6.02 -8.25 -21.99
C ASP A 69 -7.17 -8.32 -23.00
N SER A 70 -7.69 -9.51 -23.28
CA SER A 70 -8.73 -9.68 -24.30
C SER A 70 -10.12 -9.26 -23.84
N GLU A 71 -10.35 -9.19 -22.53
CA GLU A 71 -11.63 -8.79 -21.96
C GLU A 71 -11.63 -7.31 -21.56
N ASP A 72 -10.63 -6.85 -20.80
CA ASP A 72 -10.55 -5.46 -20.32
C ASP A 72 -9.12 -5.03 -20.02
N GLY A 73 -8.69 -3.85 -20.48
CA GLY A 73 -7.45 -3.23 -20.05
C GLY A 73 -6.16 -4.02 -20.36
N TRP A 74 -5.26 -4.12 -19.38
CA TRP A 74 -3.92 -4.70 -19.55
C TRP A 74 -3.47 -5.57 -18.38
N ASN A 75 -2.79 -6.66 -18.69
CA ASN A 75 -2.04 -7.46 -17.73
C ASN A 75 -0.60 -6.96 -17.64
N LEU A 76 -0.20 -6.54 -16.45
CA LEU A 76 1.14 -6.11 -16.10
C LEU A 76 1.88 -7.26 -15.44
N GLN A 77 3.12 -7.50 -15.88
CA GLN A 77 4.05 -8.44 -15.27
C GLN A 77 5.31 -7.70 -14.80
N LEU A 78 5.61 -7.80 -13.52
CA LEU A 78 6.84 -7.33 -12.91
C LEU A 78 7.83 -8.50 -12.80
N ALA A 79 8.96 -8.39 -13.49
CA ALA A 79 10.09 -9.28 -13.28
C ALA A 79 11.09 -8.60 -12.35
N VAL A 80 11.32 -9.18 -11.17
CA VAL A 80 12.17 -8.60 -10.14
C VAL A 80 13.42 -9.44 -9.88
N LYS A 81 14.52 -8.79 -9.47
CA LYS A 81 15.75 -9.45 -8.99
C LYS A 81 16.19 -8.83 -7.67
N ASN A 82 16.84 -9.63 -6.82
CA ASN A 82 17.26 -9.24 -5.47
C ASN A 82 16.12 -8.58 -4.67
N TYR A 83 14.90 -9.00 -4.96
CA TYR A 83 13.70 -8.39 -4.42
C TYR A 83 12.64 -9.45 -4.16
N ARG A 84 11.93 -9.34 -3.03
CA ARG A 84 10.86 -10.23 -2.64
C ARG A 84 9.64 -9.42 -2.20
N PHE A 85 8.48 -9.73 -2.76
CA PHE A 85 7.23 -9.16 -2.26
C PHE A 85 6.91 -9.72 -0.85
N THR A 86 6.63 -8.83 0.09
CA THR A 86 6.32 -9.15 1.50
C THR A 86 5.00 -8.50 1.93
N PRO A 87 3.86 -8.86 1.29
CA PRO A 87 2.57 -8.23 1.60
C PRO A 87 2.11 -8.44 3.04
N ASP A 88 2.62 -9.46 3.74
CA ASP A 88 2.33 -9.73 5.15
C ASP A 88 3.08 -8.78 6.10
N SER A 89 4.11 -8.08 5.62
CA SER A 89 5.02 -7.24 6.42
C SER A 89 4.94 -5.75 6.10
N THR A 90 4.11 -5.35 5.13
CA THR A 90 3.97 -3.93 4.74
C THR A 90 3.51 -3.07 5.92
N GLY A 91 4.16 -1.92 6.12
CA GLY A 91 4.07 -1.07 7.32
C GLY A 91 5.03 -1.46 8.44
N GLY A 92 5.77 -2.56 8.30
CA GLY A 92 6.82 -3.02 9.21
C GLY A 92 8.18 -2.36 8.98
N ALA A 93 9.22 -2.87 9.65
CA ALA A 93 10.59 -2.40 9.42
C ALA A 93 11.14 -2.87 8.08
N ALA A 94 12.00 -2.06 7.44
CA ALA A 94 12.67 -2.47 6.20
C ALA A 94 13.49 -3.75 6.37
N LEU A 95 13.33 -4.68 5.42
CA LEU A 95 14.15 -5.87 5.24
C LEU A 95 14.95 -5.75 3.92
N PRO A 96 16.20 -6.24 3.84
CA PRO A 96 17.00 -6.13 2.62
C PRO A 96 16.28 -6.75 1.41
N GLY A 97 16.07 -5.94 0.36
CA GLY A 97 15.47 -6.42 -0.88
C GLY A 97 14.07 -7.00 -0.69
N ALA A 98 13.25 -6.40 0.16
CA ALA A 98 11.86 -6.83 0.35
C ALA A 98 10.91 -5.64 0.45
N GLY A 99 9.64 -5.88 0.15
CA GLY A 99 8.56 -4.92 0.35
C GLY A 99 7.40 -5.06 -0.65
N HIS A 100 6.97 -3.94 -1.21
CA HIS A 100 5.88 -3.84 -2.19
C HIS A 100 6.26 -2.86 -3.31
N ALA A 101 5.51 -2.82 -4.40
CA ALA A 101 5.75 -1.83 -5.46
C ALA A 101 4.58 -0.85 -5.56
N HIS A 102 4.79 0.37 -6.05
CA HIS A 102 3.69 1.26 -6.44
C HIS A 102 3.64 1.33 -7.96
N LEU A 103 2.42 1.35 -8.50
CA LEU A 103 2.11 1.58 -9.90
C LEU A 103 1.62 3.02 -10.04
N GLU A 104 2.18 3.74 -11.01
CA GLU A 104 1.84 5.11 -11.34
C GLU A 104 1.50 5.24 -12.82
N LEU A 105 0.55 6.12 -13.14
CA LEU A 105 0.21 6.57 -14.48
C LEU A 105 0.47 8.08 -14.56
N ASP A 106 1.35 8.49 -15.45
CA ASP A 106 1.79 9.89 -15.62
C ASP A 106 2.23 10.55 -14.30
N GLY A 107 2.90 9.78 -13.45
CA GLY A 107 3.39 10.22 -12.14
C GLY A 107 2.33 10.27 -11.04
N ARG A 108 1.09 9.87 -11.31
CA ARG A 108 0.03 9.72 -10.30
C ARG A 108 -0.07 8.26 -9.87
N LYS A 109 -0.02 8.01 -8.58
CA LYS A 109 -0.19 6.66 -7.99
C LYS A 109 -1.58 6.11 -8.35
N LEU A 110 -1.59 4.93 -8.96
CA LEU A 110 -2.80 4.15 -9.27
C LEU A 110 -3.04 3.06 -8.23
N ALA A 111 -1.99 2.34 -7.84
CA ALA A 111 -2.12 1.17 -6.99
C ALA A 111 -0.82 0.83 -6.27
N ARG A 112 -0.96 0.10 -5.16
CA ARG A 112 0.13 -0.68 -4.56
C ARG A 112 0.07 -2.11 -5.09
N LEU A 113 1.22 -2.68 -5.42
CA LEU A 113 1.38 -4.02 -5.97
C LEU A 113 2.08 -4.93 -4.97
N TYR A 114 1.39 -6.01 -4.61
CA TYR A 114 1.80 -6.99 -3.61
C TYR A 114 2.36 -8.28 -4.22
N GLY A 115 2.53 -8.31 -5.54
CA GLY A 115 3.01 -9.46 -6.27
C GLY A 115 3.43 -9.08 -7.69
N PRO A 116 3.88 -10.07 -8.47
CA PRO A 116 4.45 -9.82 -9.79
C PRO A 116 3.41 -9.57 -10.88
N TRP A 117 2.12 -9.73 -10.61
CA TRP A 117 1.05 -9.56 -11.60
C TRP A 117 0.03 -8.53 -11.13
N PHE A 118 -0.43 -7.70 -12.04
CA PHE A 118 -1.51 -6.75 -11.80
C PHE A 118 -2.36 -6.60 -13.06
N HIS A 119 -3.66 -6.55 -12.90
CA HIS A 119 -4.59 -6.23 -13.98
C HIS A 119 -4.98 -4.77 -13.87
N LEU A 120 -4.62 -3.98 -14.89
CA LEU A 120 -4.95 -2.56 -15.01
C LEU A 120 -6.20 -2.42 -15.89
N PRO A 121 -7.38 -2.17 -15.30
CA PRO A 121 -8.61 -2.04 -16.07
C PRO A 121 -8.57 -0.83 -17.01
N ALA A 122 -9.22 -0.92 -18.17
CA ALA A 122 -9.22 0.16 -19.16
C ALA A 122 -9.79 1.46 -18.60
N THR A 123 -10.74 1.37 -17.67
CA THR A 123 -11.37 2.53 -17.02
C THR A 123 -10.40 3.39 -16.22
N GLN A 124 -9.23 2.87 -15.84
CA GLN A 124 -8.20 3.61 -15.10
C GLN A 124 -7.16 4.28 -16.00
N VAL A 125 -7.25 4.10 -17.33
CA VAL A 125 -6.31 4.68 -18.29
C VAL A 125 -7.11 5.53 -19.28
N PRO A 126 -6.98 6.87 -19.22
CA PRO A 126 -7.61 7.76 -20.19
C PRO A 126 -7.19 7.42 -21.62
N GLU A 127 -7.95 7.87 -22.61
CA GLU A 127 -7.57 7.71 -24.01
C GLU A 127 -6.29 8.50 -24.31
N GLY A 128 -5.37 7.88 -25.07
CA GLY A 128 -4.11 8.51 -25.47
C GLY A 128 -2.88 7.78 -24.96
N ALA A 129 -1.74 8.45 -25.08
CA ALA A 129 -0.44 7.94 -24.67
C ALA A 129 -0.15 8.33 -23.22
N HIS A 130 0.24 7.34 -22.43
CA HIS A 130 0.52 7.46 -21.01
C HIS A 130 1.84 6.78 -20.66
N THR A 131 2.46 7.26 -19.59
CA THR A 131 3.67 6.66 -19.03
C THR A 131 3.31 5.88 -17.77
N LEU A 132 3.45 4.55 -17.82
CA LEU A 132 3.37 3.70 -16.65
C LEU A 132 4.73 3.62 -15.96
N THR A 133 4.75 3.84 -14.65
CA THR A 133 5.93 3.65 -13.81
C THR A 133 5.63 2.68 -12.67
N VAL A 134 6.53 1.73 -12.44
CA VAL A 134 6.52 0.86 -11.26
C VAL A 134 7.78 1.14 -10.46
N ARG A 135 7.65 1.45 -9.17
CA ARG A 135 8.76 1.71 -8.25
C ARG A 135 8.74 0.74 -7.07
N LEU A 136 9.91 0.28 -6.63
CA LEU A 136 10.04 -0.66 -5.50
C LEU A 136 10.21 0.08 -4.17
N TYR A 137 9.50 -0.37 -3.15
CA TYR A 137 9.49 0.19 -1.80
C TYR A 137 9.81 -0.87 -0.76
N ALA A 138 10.49 -0.47 0.30
CA ALA A 138 10.66 -1.30 1.49
C ALA A 138 9.34 -1.43 2.28
N ASP A 139 9.29 -2.38 3.21
CA ASP A 139 8.13 -2.58 4.09
C ASP A 139 7.78 -1.32 4.91
N ASP A 140 8.75 -0.46 5.21
CA ASP A 140 8.54 0.81 5.94
C ASP A 140 8.16 2.00 5.02
N HIS A 141 7.77 1.72 3.78
CA HIS A 141 7.41 2.69 2.73
C HIS A 141 8.55 3.60 2.25
N THR A 142 9.81 3.30 2.56
CA THR A 142 10.94 4.01 1.94
C THR A 142 11.21 3.47 0.54
N ALA A 143 11.49 4.34 -0.42
CA ALA A 143 11.74 3.93 -1.81
C ALA A 143 13.16 3.37 -1.94
N TRP A 144 13.32 2.18 -2.51
CA TRP A 144 14.66 1.65 -2.78
C TRP A 144 15.37 2.52 -3.80
N ALA A 145 16.65 2.83 -3.57
CA ALA A 145 17.44 3.70 -4.43
C ALA A 145 18.86 3.20 -4.65
N VAL A 146 19.39 3.50 -5.85
CA VAL A 146 20.78 3.29 -6.22
C VAL A 146 21.30 4.58 -6.85
N SER A 147 22.44 5.07 -6.34
CA SER A 147 23.05 6.33 -6.77
C SER A 147 22.09 7.52 -6.67
N GLY A 148 21.27 7.55 -5.60
CA GLY A 148 20.27 8.59 -5.33
C GLY A 148 19.07 8.56 -6.28
N LYS A 149 18.91 7.52 -7.10
CA LYS A 149 17.77 7.36 -8.01
C LYS A 149 16.88 6.21 -7.55
N PRO A 150 15.55 6.36 -7.57
CA PRO A 150 14.65 5.26 -7.24
C PRO A 150 14.83 4.05 -8.16
N VAL A 151 14.71 2.86 -7.58
CA VAL A 151 14.62 1.61 -8.33
C VAL A 151 13.22 1.51 -8.93
N GLN A 152 13.13 1.76 -10.23
CA GLN A 152 11.87 1.78 -10.98
C GLN A 152 12.01 1.26 -12.40
N ALA A 153 10.89 0.86 -12.99
CA ALA A 153 10.74 0.57 -14.42
C ALA A 153 9.64 1.46 -15.00
N THR A 154 9.84 1.92 -16.23
CA THR A 154 8.89 2.78 -16.93
C THR A 154 8.62 2.23 -18.32
N THR A 155 7.37 2.29 -18.77
CA THR A 155 6.97 1.90 -20.13
C THR A 155 5.86 2.79 -20.65
N GLN A 156 5.78 2.92 -21.97
CA GLN A 156 4.67 3.62 -22.62
C GLN A 156 3.46 2.68 -22.72
N LEU A 157 2.28 3.25 -22.50
CA LEU A 157 0.99 2.61 -22.66
C LEU A 157 0.11 3.53 -23.52
N THR A 158 -0.47 3.01 -24.59
CA THR A 158 -1.43 3.78 -25.40
C THR A 158 -2.81 3.13 -25.28
N ALA A 159 -3.76 3.86 -24.72
CA ALA A 159 -5.17 3.47 -24.72
C ALA A 159 -5.82 3.98 -26.01
N ALA A 160 -6.40 3.05 -26.79
CA ALA A 160 -7.13 3.40 -28.00
C ALA A 160 -8.55 3.87 -27.64
N PRO A 161 -9.10 4.86 -28.37
CA PRO A 161 -10.49 5.24 -28.21
C PRO A 161 -11.42 4.05 -28.46
N GLY A 162 -12.28 3.75 -27.50
CA GLY A 162 -13.28 2.67 -27.60
C GLY A 162 -12.91 1.30 -27.00
N SER A 163 -11.89 1.19 -26.15
CA SER A 163 -11.59 -0.08 -25.44
C SER A 163 -12.46 -0.36 -24.22
N SER A 164 -13.57 0.36 -24.06
CA SER A 164 -14.72 -0.15 -23.30
C SER A 164 -15.47 -1.14 -24.19
N ALA A 165 -14.97 -2.37 -24.27
CA ALA A 165 -15.80 -3.50 -24.71
C ALA A 165 -16.92 -3.65 -23.67
N GLY A 166 -18.04 -3.00 -23.96
CA GLY A 166 -19.24 -3.13 -23.17
C GLY A 166 -19.71 -4.58 -23.21
N HIS A 167 -19.62 -5.27 -22.08
CA HIS A 167 -20.49 -6.41 -21.84
C HIS A 167 -21.87 -5.88 -21.50
N GLY A 168 -22.70 -5.79 -22.53
CA GLY A 168 -24.14 -5.65 -22.40
C GLY A 168 -24.69 -6.88 -21.70
N HIS A 169 -24.87 -6.80 -20.39
CA HIS A 169 -25.91 -7.59 -19.75
C HIS A 169 -27.23 -6.95 -20.16
N GLY A 170 -27.91 -7.58 -21.12
CA GLY A 170 -29.33 -7.37 -21.33
C GLY A 170 -30.07 -7.82 -20.08
N GLU A 171 -30.13 -6.94 -19.08
CA GLU A 171 -31.04 -7.06 -17.97
C GLU A 171 -32.29 -6.27 -18.35
N THR A 172 -33.38 -7.02 -18.55
CA THR A 172 -34.68 -6.46 -18.84
C THR A 172 -35.04 -5.46 -17.75
N GLU A 173 -35.30 -4.23 -18.18
CA GLU A 173 -35.80 -3.13 -17.38
C GLU A 173 -36.99 -3.57 -16.50
N ALA A 174 -36.75 -3.66 -15.20
CA ALA A 174 -37.80 -3.69 -14.20
C ALA A 174 -37.79 -2.34 -13.45
N ALA A 175 -38.95 -1.68 -13.49
CA ALA A 175 -39.26 -0.36 -12.94
C ALA A 175 -38.77 -0.14 -11.47
N PRO A 176 -38.57 1.13 -11.05
CA PRO A 176 -37.82 1.47 -9.85
C PRO A 176 -38.59 1.13 -8.57
N LYS A 177 -37.90 0.53 -7.60
CA LYS A 177 -38.33 0.50 -6.19
C LYS A 177 -37.59 1.60 -5.40
N PRO A 178 -38.20 2.15 -4.33
CA PRO A 178 -37.64 3.27 -3.56
C PRO A 178 -36.31 2.92 -2.85
N PRO A 179 -35.53 3.90 -2.38
CA PRO A 179 -34.15 3.68 -1.93
C PRO A 179 -34.11 2.88 -0.62
N ASP A 180 -33.66 1.63 -0.70
CA ASP A 180 -33.21 0.90 0.47
C ASP A 180 -31.95 1.60 1.00
N GLN A 181 -31.99 2.00 2.27
CA GLN A 181 -30.79 2.40 2.98
C GLN A 181 -29.85 1.19 2.98
N GLN A 182 -28.77 1.31 2.21
CA GLN A 182 -27.92 0.20 1.78
C GLN A 182 -27.17 -0.40 2.98
N GLN A 183 -27.81 -1.32 3.69
CA GLN A 183 -27.26 -1.96 4.88
C GLN A 183 -26.04 -2.80 4.50
N ALA A 184 -24.86 -2.48 5.02
CA ALA A 184 -23.65 -3.27 4.77
C ALA A 184 -23.74 -4.65 5.45
N ASP A 185 -23.13 -5.66 4.85
CA ASP A 185 -23.06 -7.02 5.39
C ASP A 185 -22.03 -7.08 6.53
N ARG A 186 -21.04 -6.18 6.51
CA ARG A 186 -20.00 -6.04 7.53
C ARG A 186 -19.64 -4.58 7.77
N THR A 187 -19.23 -4.24 8.99
CA THR A 187 -18.68 -2.92 9.33
C THR A 187 -17.28 -3.06 9.93
N VAL A 188 -16.36 -2.23 9.45
CA VAL A 188 -15.00 -2.07 9.99
C VAL A 188 -14.92 -0.65 10.56
N THR A 189 -14.72 -0.53 11.86
CA THR A 189 -14.61 0.75 12.56
C THR A 189 -13.15 1.09 12.83
N ILE A 190 -12.70 2.28 12.43
CA ILE A 190 -11.32 2.73 12.50
C ILE A 190 -11.26 4.15 13.07
N THR A 191 -10.30 4.41 13.93
CA THR A 191 -10.03 5.74 14.50
C THR A 191 -8.58 6.12 14.26
N VAL A 192 -8.35 7.33 13.76
CA VAL A 192 -7.03 7.95 13.64
C VAL A 192 -6.92 9.07 14.67
N ARG A 193 -5.91 8.98 15.54
CA ARG A 193 -5.62 10.01 16.54
C ARG A 193 -4.12 10.17 16.73
N ASP A 194 -3.63 11.39 16.70
CA ASP A 194 -2.22 11.75 16.87
C ASP A 194 -1.30 10.91 15.95
N GLY A 195 -1.73 10.68 14.70
CA GLY A 195 -1.01 9.87 13.71
C GLY A 195 -1.03 8.35 13.97
N LYS A 196 -1.83 7.87 14.93
CA LYS A 196 -1.98 6.44 15.23
C LYS A 196 -3.35 5.92 14.81
N VAL A 197 -3.36 4.74 14.21
CA VAL A 197 -4.56 4.03 13.76
C VAL A 197 -4.99 3.00 14.81
N SER A 198 -6.28 2.99 15.16
CA SER A 198 -6.90 2.04 16.09
C SER A 198 -8.19 1.44 15.50
N PRO A 199 -8.36 0.11 15.48
CA PRO A 199 -7.37 -0.90 15.83
C PRO A 199 -6.12 -0.81 14.94
N ALA A 200 -5.01 -1.43 15.37
CA ALA A 200 -3.80 -1.45 14.54
C ALA A 200 -4.14 -2.03 13.14
N PRO A 201 -3.55 -1.49 12.06
CA PRO A 201 -3.87 -1.93 10.71
C PRO A 201 -3.69 -3.44 10.57
N ALA A 202 -4.73 -4.09 10.07
CA ALA A 202 -4.79 -5.53 9.90
C ALA A 202 -5.61 -5.90 8.67
N ARG A 203 -5.55 -7.18 8.30
CA ARG A 203 -6.33 -7.73 7.19
C ARG A 203 -7.77 -8.02 7.61
N THR A 204 -8.68 -7.50 6.81
CA THR A 204 -10.11 -7.81 6.85
C THR A 204 -10.42 -8.70 5.66
N GLU A 205 -10.71 -9.97 5.92
CA GLU A 205 -11.11 -10.92 4.88
C GLU A 205 -12.57 -10.71 4.50
N LEU A 206 -12.85 -10.59 3.21
CA LEU A 206 -14.19 -10.41 2.64
C LEU A 206 -14.44 -11.45 1.56
N ARG A 207 -15.70 -11.86 1.40
CA ARG A 207 -16.11 -12.65 0.22
C ARG A 207 -16.35 -11.74 -0.97
N ARG A 208 -16.06 -12.22 -2.18
CA ARG A 208 -16.47 -11.53 -3.40
C ARG A 208 -17.99 -11.25 -3.39
N GLY A 209 -18.38 -10.01 -3.63
CA GLY A 209 -19.76 -9.52 -3.58
C GLY A 209 -20.24 -9.04 -2.20
N GLU A 210 -19.47 -9.24 -1.13
CA GLU A 210 -19.79 -8.75 0.21
C GLU A 210 -19.75 -7.22 0.27
N ARG A 211 -20.75 -6.59 0.90
CA ARG A 211 -20.77 -5.14 1.14
C ARG A 211 -20.16 -4.82 2.49
N VAL A 212 -19.06 -4.07 2.49
CA VAL A 212 -18.37 -3.61 3.69
C VAL A 212 -18.59 -2.10 3.91
N ALA A 213 -18.92 -1.70 5.13
CA ALA A 213 -18.92 -0.32 5.58
C ALA A 213 -17.60 -0.01 6.31
N LEU A 214 -16.81 0.91 5.76
CA LEU A 214 -15.63 1.47 6.40
C LEU A 214 -16.05 2.72 7.18
N ARG A 215 -16.13 2.61 8.50
CA ARG A 215 -16.55 3.67 9.42
C ARG A 215 -15.30 4.28 10.06
N VAL A 216 -14.93 5.48 9.65
CA VAL A 216 -13.64 6.10 9.97
C VAL A 216 -13.84 7.44 10.66
N THR A 217 -13.12 7.65 11.77
CA THR A 217 -13.03 8.95 12.46
C THR A 217 -11.56 9.36 12.53
N SER A 218 -11.24 10.58 12.12
CA SER A 218 -9.88 11.15 12.18
C SER A 218 -9.88 12.41 13.01
N ASP A 219 -8.84 12.66 13.82
CA ASP A 219 -8.66 13.92 14.55
C ASP A 219 -8.15 15.08 13.68
N ARG A 220 -7.86 14.80 12.41
CA ARG A 220 -7.48 15.79 11.38
C ARG A 220 -8.31 15.59 10.11
N ALA A 221 -8.47 16.68 9.35
CA ALA A 221 -9.07 16.61 8.04
C ALA A 221 -8.16 15.83 7.08
N ASP A 222 -8.71 14.89 6.33
CA ASP A 222 -7.99 14.04 5.36
C ASP A 222 -9.00 13.47 4.34
N THR A 223 -8.55 12.55 3.49
CA THR A 223 -9.40 11.79 2.55
C THR A 223 -9.18 10.30 2.77
N LEU A 224 -10.27 9.56 3.00
CA LEU A 224 -10.26 8.10 2.96
C LEU A 224 -10.14 7.64 1.52
N HIS A 225 -9.16 6.79 1.21
CA HIS A 225 -8.96 6.25 -0.13
C HIS A 225 -8.91 4.72 -0.07
N VAL A 226 -9.66 4.04 -0.95
CA VAL A 226 -9.59 2.57 -1.13
C VAL A 226 -8.91 2.26 -2.47
N HIS A 227 -7.66 1.82 -2.38
CA HIS A 227 -6.86 1.47 -3.57
C HIS A 227 -7.52 0.35 -4.36
N GLY A 228 -7.49 0.46 -5.69
CA GLY A 228 -8.06 -0.53 -6.60
C GLY A 228 -9.59 -0.49 -6.71
N TYR A 229 -10.28 0.40 -6.00
CA TYR A 229 -11.71 0.69 -6.18
C TYR A 229 -11.99 2.15 -6.58
N ASP A 230 -10.97 3.01 -6.57
CA ASP A 230 -11.06 4.45 -6.82
C ASP A 230 -12.21 5.11 -6.01
N LYS A 231 -12.31 4.69 -4.75
CA LYS A 231 -13.31 5.21 -3.81
C LYS A 231 -12.64 6.15 -2.84
N GLU A 232 -13.08 7.40 -2.88
CA GLU A 232 -12.65 8.45 -1.97
C GLU A 232 -13.83 8.97 -1.15
N LEU A 233 -13.54 9.33 0.10
CA LEU A 233 -14.48 10.01 0.97
C LEU A 233 -13.74 11.02 1.83
N ALA A 234 -14.21 12.27 1.82
CA ALA A 234 -13.68 13.29 2.72
C ALA A 234 -13.85 12.85 4.19
N LEU A 235 -12.79 13.01 4.99
CA LEU A 235 -12.78 12.79 6.43
C LEU A 235 -12.67 14.16 7.13
N PRO A 236 -13.78 14.77 7.58
CA PRO A 236 -13.69 16.00 8.39
C PRO A 236 -13.10 15.70 9.77
N ALA A 237 -12.30 16.63 10.29
CA ALA A 237 -11.68 16.49 11.61
C ALA A 237 -12.73 16.30 12.72
N GLY A 238 -12.55 15.25 13.53
CA GLY A 238 -13.41 14.89 14.66
C GLY A 238 -14.78 14.33 14.29
N GLN A 239 -15.11 14.22 13.00
CA GLN A 239 -16.38 13.66 12.53
C GLN A 239 -16.17 12.27 11.98
N GLU A 240 -17.17 11.43 12.19
CA GLU A 240 -17.20 10.11 11.62
C GLU A 240 -17.75 10.15 10.19
N ALA A 241 -17.07 9.46 9.28
CA ALA A 241 -17.50 9.27 7.92
C ALA A 241 -17.62 7.76 7.62
N THR A 242 -18.57 7.38 6.75
CA THR A 242 -18.78 5.98 6.37
C THR A 242 -18.76 5.82 4.85
N LEU A 243 -17.88 4.95 4.37
CA LEU A 243 -17.84 4.52 2.96
C LEU A 243 -18.36 3.10 2.86
N ILE A 244 -19.38 2.87 2.02
CA ILE A 244 -19.88 1.53 1.73
C ILE A 244 -19.33 1.06 0.39
N LEU A 245 -18.70 -0.10 0.40
CA LEU A 245 -18.05 -0.72 -0.75
C LEU A 245 -18.61 -2.13 -0.98
N THR A 246 -18.95 -2.46 -2.22
CA THR A 246 -19.15 -3.86 -2.64
C THR A 246 -17.81 -4.45 -3.04
N ALA A 247 -17.40 -5.55 -2.41
CA ALA A 247 -16.14 -6.23 -2.69
C ALA A 247 -16.23 -7.10 -3.96
N ASP A 248 -16.41 -6.51 -5.14
CA ASP A 248 -16.64 -7.24 -6.40
C ASP A 248 -15.36 -7.71 -7.11
N ARG A 249 -14.18 -7.23 -6.68
CA ARG A 249 -12.85 -7.57 -7.20
C ARG A 249 -12.09 -8.44 -6.20
N THR A 250 -11.57 -9.58 -6.63
CA THR A 250 -10.66 -10.42 -5.83
C THR A 250 -9.29 -9.79 -5.74
N GLY A 251 -8.64 -9.85 -4.57
CA GLY A 251 -7.31 -9.26 -4.38
C GLY A 251 -7.08 -8.73 -2.97
N LEU A 252 -5.94 -8.07 -2.77
CA LEU A 252 -5.59 -7.37 -1.54
C LEU A 252 -5.61 -5.86 -1.81
N PHE A 253 -6.52 -5.15 -1.17
CA PHE A 253 -6.77 -3.72 -1.37
C PHE A 253 -6.45 -2.96 -0.09
N GLU A 254 -5.66 -1.91 -0.19
CA GLU A 254 -5.34 -1.10 0.98
C GLU A 254 -6.33 0.06 1.13
N VAL A 255 -6.73 0.32 2.38
CA VAL A 255 -7.51 1.49 2.77
C VAL A 255 -6.56 2.41 3.51
N GLU A 256 -6.37 3.64 3.02
CA GLU A 256 -5.46 4.62 3.62
C GLU A 256 -6.11 6.00 3.77
N THR A 257 -5.45 6.88 4.52
CA THR A 257 -5.66 8.32 4.39
C THR A 257 -4.73 8.88 3.31
N HIS A 258 -5.26 9.69 2.40
CA HIS A 258 -4.53 10.16 1.22
C HIS A 258 -3.43 11.17 1.58
N GLU A 259 -3.76 12.18 2.37
CA GLU A 259 -2.83 13.28 2.67
C GLU A 259 -1.80 12.84 3.72
N SER A 260 -2.25 12.15 4.77
CA SER A 260 -1.35 11.69 5.84
C SER A 260 -0.66 10.35 5.55
N ASN A 261 -1.01 9.67 4.44
CA ASN A 261 -0.46 8.39 4.01
C ASN A 261 -0.50 7.30 5.11
N LEU A 262 -1.56 7.30 5.93
CA LEU A 262 -1.73 6.32 7.01
C LEU A 262 -2.52 5.12 6.51
N VAL A 263 -1.92 3.94 6.57
CA VAL A 263 -2.62 2.67 6.29
C VAL A 263 -3.63 2.40 7.39
N LEU A 264 -4.90 2.23 7.04
CA LEU A 264 -6.01 2.01 7.98
C LEU A 264 -6.35 0.53 8.14
N THR A 265 -6.48 -0.20 7.04
CA THR A 265 -6.72 -1.65 6.98
C THR A 265 -6.39 -2.17 5.59
N GLN A 266 -6.29 -3.49 5.44
CA GLN A 266 -6.20 -4.15 4.14
C GLN A 266 -7.42 -5.05 3.94
N LEU A 267 -8.14 -4.90 2.84
CA LEU A 267 -9.26 -5.76 2.46
C LEU A 267 -8.74 -6.90 1.60
N LEU A 268 -8.87 -8.14 2.08
CA LEU A 268 -8.53 -9.34 1.33
C LEU A 268 -9.81 -9.99 0.81
N VAL A 269 -10.08 -9.81 -0.48
CA VAL A 269 -11.29 -10.32 -1.13
C VAL A 269 -10.99 -11.65 -1.81
N ARG A 270 -11.75 -12.68 -1.45
CA ARG A 270 -11.62 -14.04 -1.97
C ARG A 270 -12.93 -14.59 -2.51
#